data_AF-A0A4Q5QBK3-F1
#
_entry.id   AF-A0A4Q5QBK3-F1
#
_cell.length_a   1.000
_cell.length_b   1.000
_cell.length_c   1.000
_cell.angle_alpha   90.00
_cell.angle_beta   90.00
_cell.angle_gamma   90.00
#
_symmetry.space_group_name_H-M   'P 1'
#
loop_
_entity.id
_entity.type
_entity.pdbx_description
1 polymer ?
#
loop_
_entity_poly.entity_id
_entity_poly.type
_entity_poly.pdbx_seq_one_letter_code
_entity_poly.pdbx_strand_id
1 'polypeptide(L)' 'MIQLDYQKLDATPVATEPFRHVVIPNFVPATVLPDVVGGLPKLEKGGSFPTGGLRLGTAARALMEELEGMR' A
#
# COMPACT_ATOMS: atom_id res chain seq x y z
N MET A 1 -4.52 13.37 -1.29
CA MET A 1 -3.20 12.72 -1.21
C MET A 1 -3.27 11.77 -0.03
N ILE A 2 -2.98 10.49 -0.23
CA ILE A 2 -2.90 9.56 0.90
C ILE A 2 -1.65 9.93 1.70
N GLN A 3 -1.73 9.95 3.03
CA GLN A 3 -0.59 10.30 3.87
C GLN A 3 -0.22 9.06 4.69
N LEU A 4 0.86 8.40 4.29
CA LEU A 4 1.40 7.24 5.00
C LEU A 4 2.21 7.71 6.22
N ASP A 5 2.20 6.92 7.28
CA ASP A 5 2.87 7.25 8.54
C ASP A 5 4.35 6.84 8.49
N TYR A 6 5.15 7.56 7.70
CA TYR A 6 6.59 7.30 7.54
C TYR A 6 7.37 7.48 8.85
N GLN A 7 6.89 8.32 9.78
CA GLN A 7 7.50 8.44 11.11
C GLN A 7 7.38 7.13 11.90
N LYS A 8 6.22 6.45 11.82
CA LYS A 8 6.09 5.10 12.38
C LYS A 8 6.98 4.09 11.68
N LEU A 9 7.17 4.19 10.37
CA LEU A 9 8.11 3.31 9.66
C LEU A 9 9.52 3.45 10.21
N ASP A 10 10.04 4.68 10.32
CA ASP A 10 11.39 4.95 10.83
C ASP A 10 11.56 4.52 12.30
N ALA A 11 10.51 4.64 13.10
CA ALA A 11 10.54 4.27 14.51
C ALA A 11 10.32 2.76 14.77
N THR A 12 9.83 1.99 13.80
CA THR A 12 9.48 0.59 14.00
C THR A 12 10.73 -0.29 14.01
N PRO A 13 11.01 -1.04 15.09
CA PRO A 13 12.14 -1.95 15.13
C PRO A 13 12.02 -3.04 14.06
N VAL A 14 13.13 -3.37 13.42
CA VAL A 14 13.20 -4.49 12.46
C VAL A 14 13.18 -5.81 13.22
N ALA A 15 12.16 -6.63 13.00
CA ALA A 15 12.13 -8.01 13.46
C ALA A 15 13.07 -8.86 12.60
N THR A 16 13.84 -9.76 13.20
CA THR A 16 14.89 -10.53 12.51
C THR A 16 14.53 -12.00 12.25
N GLU A 17 13.49 -12.51 12.90
CA GLU A 17 12.98 -13.88 12.71
C GLU A 17 11.58 -13.85 12.10
N PRO A 18 11.26 -14.70 11.10
CA PRO A 18 12.14 -15.66 10.42
C PRO A 18 13.11 -15.03 9.40
N PHE A 19 12.92 -13.76 9.08
CA PHE A 19 13.81 -12.92 8.27
C PHE A 19 13.58 -11.45 8.65
N ARG A 20 14.42 -10.54 8.13
CA ARG A 20 14.31 -9.10 8.41
C ARG A 20 13.02 -8.52 7.83
N HIS A 21 12.13 -8.03 8.69
CA HIS A 21 10.86 -7.44 8.29
C HIS A 21 10.37 -6.38 9.29
N VAL A 22 9.38 -5.58 8.88
CA VAL A 22 8.67 -4.62 9.72
C VAL A 22 7.16 -4.80 9.53
N VAL A 23 6.39 -4.66 10.60
CA VAL A 23 4.92 -4.65 10.58
C VAL A 23 4.45 -3.41 11.29
N ILE A 24 3.73 -2.54 10.58
CA ILE A 24 3.29 -1.25 11.11
C ILE A 24 1.75 -1.25 11.11
N PRO A 25 1.12 -1.31 12.29
CA PRO A 25 -0.33 -1.21 12.38
C PRO A 25 -0.83 0.13 11.84
N ASN A 26 -1.89 0.10 11.04
CA ASN A 26 -2.53 1.28 10.48
C ASN A 26 -1.59 2.20 9.68
N PHE A 27 -0.62 1.61 8.97
CA PHE A 27 0.28 2.37 8.09
C PHE A 27 -0.48 3.12 6.99
N VAL A 28 -1.50 2.47 6.42
CA VAL A 28 -2.56 3.14 5.67
C VAL A 28 -3.62 3.61 6.67
N PRO A 29 -3.99 4.91 6.69
CA PRO A 29 -5.01 5.42 7.60
C PRO A 29 -6.35 4.69 7.44
N ALA A 30 -6.94 4.27 8.57
CA ALA A 30 -8.21 3.53 8.58
C ALA A 30 -9.38 4.30 7.93
N THR A 31 -9.33 5.63 7.94
CA THR A 31 -10.33 6.49 7.31
C THR A 31 -10.29 6.45 5.78
N VAL A 32 -9.15 6.09 5.18
CA VAL A 32 -8.93 6.08 3.72
C VAL A 32 -8.91 4.64 3.17
N LEU A 33 -8.63 3.65 4.02
CA LEU A 33 -8.55 2.24 3.63
C LEU A 33 -9.78 1.72 2.85
N PRO A 34 -11.04 2.03 3.23
CA PRO A 34 -12.21 1.59 2.47
C PRO A 34 -12.22 2.09 1.02
N ASP A 35 -11.83 3.34 0.78
CA ASP A 35 -11.77 3.94 -0.55
C ASP A 35 -10.64 3.34 -1.40
N VAL A 36 -9.52 2.99 -0.77
CA VAL A 36 -8.42 2.26 -1.41
C VAL A 36 -8.91 0.90 -1.88
N VAL A 37 -9.49 0.10 -0.97
CA VAL A 37 -9.96 -1.25 -1.27
C VAL A 37 -11.07 -1.24 -2.32
N GLY A 38 -12.03 -0.32 -2.21
CA GLY A 38 -13.10 -0.15 -3.19
C GLY A 38 -12.62 0.33 -4.56
N GLY A 39 -11.44 0.95 -4.63
CA GLY A 39 -10.80 1.38 -5.87
C GLY A 39 -9.95 0.31 -6.56
N LEU A 40 -9.75 -0.87 -5.95
CA LEU A 40 -9.03 -1.98 -6.57
C LEU A 40 -9.94 -2.75 -7.55
N PRO A 41 -9.41 -3.21 -8.69
CA PRO A 41 -10.18 -4.01 -9.63
C PRO A 41 -10.46 -5.39 -9.04
N LYS A 42 -11.62 -5.95 -9.38
CA LYS A 42 -11.91 -7.36 -9.11
C LYS A 42 -11.03 -8.22 -10.03
N LEU A 43 -10.15 -9.03 -9.44
CA LEU A 43 -9.31 -9.99 -10.18
C LEU A 43 -10.03 -11.34 -10.27
N GLU A 44 -10.44 -11.73 -11.46
CA GLU A 44 -11.21 -12.97 -11.67
C GLU A 44 -10.34 -14.19 -12.02
N LYS A 45 -9.05 -13.96 -12.29
CA LYS A 45 -8.08 -14.99 -12.64
C LYS A 45 -6.74 -14.68 -11.96
N GLY A 46 -5.97 -15.74 -11.66
CA GLY A 46 -4.59 -15.60 -11.24
C GLY A 46 -3.69 -15.10 -12.38
N GLY A 47 -2.56 -14.49 -12.03
CA GLY A 47 -1.61 -13.93 -12.99
C GLY A 47 -0.89 -12.71 -12.45
N SER A 48 -0.01 -12.13 -13.26
CA SER A 48 0.65 -10.86 -12.95
C SER A 48 -0.19 -9.69 -13.48
N PHE A 49 -0.51 -8.75 -12.60
CA PHE A 49 -1.27 -7.53 -12.93
C PHE A 49 -0.42 -6.31 -12.58
N PRO A 50 0.39 -5.78 -13.50
CA PRO A 50 1.20 -4.60 -13.24
C PRO A 50 0.30 -3.40 -12.95
N THR A 51 0.64 -2.60 -11.93
CA THR A 51 -0.13 -1.44 -11.45
C THR A 51 -0.45 -0.46 -12.58
N GLY A 52 0.52 -0.15 -13.45
CA GLY A 52 0.33 0.74 -14.61
C GLY A 52 -0.63 0.22 -15.69
N GLY A 53 -0.98 -1.07 -15.68
CA GLY A 53 -1.96 -1.67 -16.59
C GLY A 53 -3.38 -1.74 -16.01
N LEU A 54 -3.58 -1.35 -14.74
CA LEU A 54 -4.85 -1.45 -14.05
C LEU A 54 -5.61 -0.12 -14.05
N ARG A 55 -6.94 -0.20 -14.16
CA ARG A 55 -7.80 0.94 -13.85
C ARG A 55 -8.04 0.97 -12.35
N LEU A 56 -7.45 1.96 -11.69
CA LEU A 56 -7.54 2.14 -10.24
C LEU A 56 -8.41 3.35 -9.90
N GLY A 57 -9.19 3.23 -8.83
CA GLY A 57 -9.84 4.38 -8.19
C GLY A 57 -8.81 5.38 -7.67
N THR A 58 -9.21 6.62 -7.45
CA THR A 58 -8.29 7.73 -7.10
C THR A 58 -7.44 7.42 -5.86
N ALA A 59 -8.05 6.89 -4.78
CA ALA A 59 -7.32 6.55 -3.56
C ALA A 59 -6.34 5.39 -3.75
N ALA A 60 -6.75 4.34 -4.48
CA ALA A 60 -5.90 3.21 -4.81
C ALA A 60 -4.70 3.62 -5.68
N ARG A 61 -4.93 4.46 -6.71
CA ARG A 61 -3.85 4.99 -7.55
C ARG A 61 -2.85 5.81 -6.73
N ALA A 62 -3.33 6.70 -5.86
CA ALA A 62 -2.47 7.50 -5.01
C ALA A 62 -1.60 6.62 -4.08
N LEU A 63 -2.15 5.53 -3.54
CA LEU A 63 -1.35 4.58 -2.75
C LEU A 63 -0.29 3.87 -3.60
N MET A 64 -0.63 3.42 -4.81
CA MET A 64 0.36 2.77 -5.69
C MET A 64 1.49 3.73 -6.07
N GLU A 65 1.17 4.98 -6.38
CA GLU A 65 2.17 6.03 -6.67
C GLU A 65 3.12 6.25 -5.47
N GLU A 66 2.59 6.31 -4.24
CA GLU A 66 3.42 6.44 -3.03
C GLU A 66 4.32 5.21 -2.78
N LEU A 67 3.82 4.00 -3.06
CA LEU A 67 4.56 2.75 -2.86
C LEU A 67 5.62 2.48 -3.95
N GLU A 68 5.39 2.95 -5.18
CA GLU A 68 6.38 2.89 -6.26
C GLU A 68 7.60 3.78 -5.95
N GLY A 69 7.44 4.78 -5.08
CA GLY A 69 8.50 5.68 -4.63
C GLY A 69 8.90 6.73 -5.68
N MET A 70 9.84 7.60 -5.33
CA MET A 70 10.49 8.44 -6.34
C MET A 70 11.46 7.58 -7.14
N ARG A 71 11.38 7.69 -8.47
CA ARG A 71 12.24 7.00 -9.43
C ARG A 71 13.71 7.36 -9.28
#